data_AF-A0A940P311-F1
#
_entry.id   AF-A0A940P311-F1
#
_cell.length_a   1.000
_cell.length_b   1.000
_cell.length_c   1.000
_cell.angle_alpha   90.00
_cell.angle_beta   90.00
_cell.angle_gamma   90.00
#
_symmetry.space_group_name_H-M   'P 1'
#
loop_
_entity.id
_entity.type
_entity.pdbx_description
1 polymer ?
#
loop_
_entity_poly.entity_id
_entity_poly.type
_entity_poly.pdbx_seq_one_letter_code
_entity_poly.pdbx_strand_id
1 'polypeptide(L)'
;MSDFFKNVWTKRVVSLLSVGYAAMVGWLAYMSIFYDLVVKEPTKLCVCISAVSVIALIIMLYTRKQFITKFVSIALLPLLLLPLLMFFGQWGVLIPPLVVSLIIFFFSGMGETAKTVWGTVFLLLYLLGSLFYFLTTSMFAPSTVTTTVQEGVSPTGAYRYAVTETVDSSNGCTKVVLESSELDKDYDMARFEVKGLSRDVKTERPLNKNVTIEWTIENRQDITAQILGISEDVEITLVDSQMDMLNKKAYRVTYSDGRTEELMQADYHAIVIPLSNADRELLGTDLTEIKLDEMSTRAKKKLGIQVESLRKMKLADLTDSDLATLGIPEKGDCMYYNGKCVFRYYVAILEKYFDISNQDLGLI
;
A
#
# COMPACT_ATOMS: atom_id res chain seq x y z
N MET A 1 47.91 12.31 15.58
CA MET A 1 46.71 11.71 14.94
C MET A 1 46.43 10.27 15.40
N SER A 2 47.44 9.42 15.67
CA SER A 2 47.24 8.03 16.11
C SER A 2 46.50 7.85 17.43
N ASP A 3 46.64 8.78 18.37
CA ASP A 3 46.05 8.65 19.71
C ASP A 3 44.55 8.97 19.72
N PHE A 4 44.10 9.84 18.82
CA PHE A 4 42.68 10.14 18.60
C PHE A 4 41.92 8.89 18.14
N PHE A 5 42.50 8.09 17.23
CA PHE A 5 41.91 6.84 16.75
C PHE A 5 42.15 5.63 17.67
N LYS A 6 42.92 5.78 18.75
CA LYS A 6 43.07 4.73 19.76
C LYS A 6 42.10 4.89 20.93
N ASN A 7 41.61 6.11 21.16
CA ASN A 7 40.68 6.42 22.24
C ASN A 7 39.40 5.55 22.15
N VAL A 8 38.96 5.06 23.30
CA VAL A 8 37.77 4.22 23.43
C VAL A 8 36.51 5.04 23.17
N TRP A 9 36.50 6.31 23.57
CA TRP A 9 35.36 7.21 23.39
C TRP A 9 35.12 7.57 21.92
N THR A 10 36.18 7.85 21.16
CA THR A 10 36.06 8.10 19.71
C THR A 10 35.54 6.87 18.98
N LYS A 11 35.99 5.66 19.33
CA LYS A 11 35.45 4.41 18.75
C LYS A 11 33.98 4.17 19.08
N ARG A 12 33.51 4.55 20.27
CA ARG A 12 32.09 4.46 20.65
C ARG A 12 31.24 5.42 19.83
N VAL A 13 31.67 6.68 19.69
CA VAL A 13 30.96 7.67 18.86
C VAL A 13 30.93 7.23 17.40
N VAL A 14 32.07 6.78 16.86
CA VAL A 14 32.14 6.29 15.47
C VAL A 14 31.29 5.02 15.27
N SER A 15 31.09 4.20 16.31
CA SER A 15 30.21 3.03 16.21
C SER A 15 28.72 3.39 16.05
N LEU A 16 28.30 4.59 16.43
CA LEU A 16 26.93 5.07 16.16
C LEU A 16 26.66 5.24 14.66
N LEU A 17 27.68 5.54 13.85
CA LEU A 17 27.54 5.60 12.39
C LEU A 17 27.16 4.25 11.79
N SER A 18 27.54 3.13 12.44
CA SER A 18 27.12 1.80 12.01
C SER A 18 25.62 1.57 12.19
N VAL A 19 25.01 2.21 13.21
CA VAL A 19 23.55 2.21 13.40
C VAL A 19 22.87 2.98 12.26
N GLY A 20 23.47 4.07 11.79
CA GLY A 20 22.98 4.81 10.62
C GLY A 20 22.92 3.94 9.36
N TYR A 21 23.96 3.13 9.11
CA TYR A 21 23.94 2.17 8.00
C TYR A 21 22.87 1.08 8.18
N ALA A 22 22.72 0.56 9.41
CA ALA A 22 21.66 -0.40 9.73
C ALA A 22 20.25 0.19 9.51
N ALA A 23 20.05 1.45 9.88
CA ALA A 23 18.80 2.17 9.67
C ALA A 23 18.54 2.38 8.16
N MET A 24 19.58 2.64 7.36
CA MET A 24 19.45 2.71 5.90
C MET A 24 19.03 1.36 5.29
N VAL A 25 19.61 0.25 5.74
CA VAL A 25 19.20 -1.09 5.31
C VAL A 25 17.79 -1.43 5.81
N GLY A 26 17.42 -0.99 7.01
CA GLY A 26 16.07 -1.16 7.55
C GLY A 26 15.02 -0.34 6.83
N TRP A 27 15.38 0.87 6.42
CA TRP A 27 14.58 1.69 5.52
C TRP A 27 14.37 1.00 4.17
N LEU A 28 15.43 0.41 3.60
CA LEU A 28 15.32 -0.38 2.37
C LEU A 28 14.42 -1.61 2.56
N ALA A 29 14.49 -2.28 3.71
CA ALA A 29 13.60 -3.39 4.07
C ALA A 29 12.14 -2.95 4.16
N TYR A 30 11.86 -1.81 4.80
CA TYR A 30 10.52 -1.22 4.82
C TYR A 30 10.03 -0.91 3.40
N MET A 31 10.86 -0.25 2.59
CA MET A 31 10.51 0.08 1.20
C MET A 31 10.23 -1.16 0.37
N SER A 32 10.96 -2.25 0.59
CA SER A 32 10.78 -3.50 -0.17
C SER A 32 9.43 -4.17 0.00
N ILE A 33 8.76 -3.93 1.13
CA ILE A 33 7.43 -4.48 1.42
C ILE A 33 6.35 -3.69 0.68
N PHE A 34 6.40 -2.36 0.74
CA PHE A 34 5.30 -1.50 0.29
C PHE A 34 5.48 -0.94 -1.12
N TYR A 35 6.70 -0.99 -1.66
CA TYR A 35 7.03 -0.37 -2.94
C TYR A 35 7.76 -1.35 -3.85
N ASP A 36 7.54 -1.21 -5.15
CA ASP A 36 8.37 -1.72 -6.23
C ASP A 36 9.45 -0.70 -6.55
N LEU A 37 10.68 -1.17 -6.73
CA LEU A 37 11.80 -0.30 -7.07
C LEU A 37 11.91 -0.24 -8.60
N VAL A 38 11.93 0.95 -9.18
CA VAL A 38 12.20 1.20 -10.60
C VAL A 38 13.45 2.05 -10.71
N VAL A 39 14.51 1.46 -11.26
CA VAL A 39 15.81 2.12 -11.33
C VAL A 39 15.92 2.93 -12.61
N LYS A 40 15.90 4.27 -12.49
CA LYS A 40 16.04 5.20 -13.62
C LYS A 40 17.45 5.17 -14.22
N GLU A 41 18.46 5.18 -13.35
CA GLU A 41 19.87 5.24 -13.74
C GLU A 41 20.68 4.13 -13.03
N PRO A 42 20.76 2.92 -13.62
CA PRO A 42 21.28 1.74 -12.93
C PRO A 42 22.76 1.84 -12.57
N THR A 43 23.56 2.52 -13.41
CA THR A 43 24.99 2.69 -13.19
C THR A 43 25.28 3.64 -12.03
N LYS A 44 24.65 4.82 -12.01
CA LYS A 44 24.83 5.83 -10.97
C LYS A 44 24.36 5.33 -9.61
N LEU A 45 23.18 4.70 -9.54
CA LEU A 45 22.65 4.16 -8.29
C LEU A 45 23.57 3.07 -7.71
N CYS A 46 24.03 2.13 -8.56
CA CYS A 46 24.93 1.06 -8.14
C CYS A 46 26.25 1.60 -7.59
N VAL A 47 26.85 2.60 -8.27
CA VAL A 47 28.09 3.24 -7.81
C VAL A 47 27.89 3.96 -6.48
N CYS A 48 26.79 4.70 -6.33
CA CYS A 48 26.47 5.42 -5.09
C CYS A 48 26.29 4.45 -3.91
N ILE A 49 25.47 3.42 -4.07
CA ILE A 49 25.22 2.41 -3.03
C ILE A 49 26.50 1.65 -2.68
N SER A 50 27.32 1.33 -3.68
CA SER A 50 28.63 0.69 -3.47
C SER A 50 29.58 1.59 -2.68
N ALA A 51 29.67 2.86 -3.02
CA ALA A 51 30.51 3.82 -2.32
C ALA A 51 30.10 3.97 -0.84
N VAL A 52 28.80 4.15 -0.58
CA VAL A 52 28.25 4.23 0.79
C VAL A 52 28.52 2.94 1.56
N SER A 53 28.34 1.79 0.92
CA SER A 53 28.57 0.48 1.54
C SER A 53 30.04 0.24 1.88
N VAL A 54 30.98 0.64 1.01
CA VAL A 54 32.43 0.55 1.29
C VAL A 54 32.83 1.45 2.45
N ILE A 55 32.33 2.70 2.49
CA ILE A 55 32.59 3.62 3.61
C ILE A 55 32.05 3.02 4.92
N ALA A 56 30.83 2.51 4.91
CA ALA A 56 30.23 1.84 6.06
C ALA A 56 31.06 0.63 6.51
N LEU A 57 31.53 -0.19 5.57
CA LEU A 57 32.39 -1.34 5.87
C LEU A 57 33.69 -0.92 6.58
N ILE A 58 34.37 0.11 6.08
CA ILE A 58 35.61 0.62 6.70
C ILE A 58 35.35 1.07 8.15
N ILE A 59 34.26 1.82 8.37
CA ILE A 59 33.85 2.29 9.70
C ILE A 59 33.53 1.12 10.64
N MET A 60 32.82 0.12 10.14
CA MET A 60 32.42 -1.04 10.93
C MET A 60 33.61 -1.95 11.25
N LEU A 61 34.57 -2.12 10.33
CA LEU A 61 35.81 -2.84 10.60
C LEU A 61 36.66 -2.12 11.65
N TYR A 62 36.74 -0.80 11.60
CA TYR A 62 37.43 0.01 12.61
C TYR A 62 36.79 -0.13 14.00
N THR A 63 35.46 -0.20 14.07
CA THR A 63 34.69 -0.30 15.32
C THR A 63 34.31 -1.72 15.72
N ARG A 64 34.82 -2.76 15.04
CA ARG A 64 34.39 -4.17 15.16
C ARG A 64 34.34 -4.78 16.57
N LYS A 65 35.09 -4.20 17.52
CA LYS A 65 35.14 -4.66 18.93
C LYS A 65 34.08 -4.00 19.82
N GLN A 66 33.46 -2.91 19.38
CA GLN A 66 32.40 -2.22 20.13
C GLN A 66 31.13 -3.06 20.14
N PHE A 67 30.38 -3.01 21.24
CA PHE A 67 29.14 -3.76 21.41
C PHE A 67 28.10 -3.43 20.33
N ILE A 68 27.93 -2.14 20.02
CA ILE A 68 26.98 -1.64 19.01
C ILE A 68 27.26 -2.26 17.64
N THR A 69 28.50 -2.17 17.15
CA THR A 69 28.88 -2.71 15.84
C THR A 69 28.71 -4.23 15.76
N LYS A 70 28.92 -4.97 16.87
CA LYS A 70 28.65 -6.42 16.92
C LYS A 70 27.17 -6.73 16.76
N PHE A 71 26.31 -6.00 17.46
CA PHE A 71 24.87 -6.18 17.34
C PHE A 71 24.39 -5.84 15.92
N VAL A 72 24.83 -4.71 15.38
CA VAL A 72 24.51 -4.32 14.00
C VAL A 72 24.97 -5.38 13.01
N SER A 73 26.17 -5.97 13.17
CA SER A 73 26.67 -7.02 12.27
C SER A 73 25.83 -8.29 12.26
N ILE A 74 25.15 -8.62 13.37
CA ILE A 74 24.15 -9.70 13.41
C ILE A 74 22.87 -9.25 12.71
N ALA A 75 22.37 -8.06 13.03
CA ALA A 75 21.06 -7.58 12.59
C ALA A 75 20.98 -7.30 11.07
N LEU A 76 22.08 -6.97 10.41
CA LEU A 76 22.10 -6.63 8.98
C LEU A 76 21.66 -7.77 8.05
N LEU A 77 22.08 -9.01 8.34
CA LEU A 77 21.73 -10.17 7.53
C LEU A 77 20.22 -10.47 7.51
N PRO A 78 19.52 -10.67 8.66
CA PRO A 78 18.08 -10.90 8.63
C PRO A 78 17.31 -9.70 8.06
N LEU A 79 17.81 -8.48 8.22
CA LEU A 79 17.18 -7.28 7.67
C LEU A 79 17.22 -7.22 6.14
N LEU A 80 18.29 -7.77 5.53
CA LEU A 80 18.43 -7.85 4.08
C LEU A 80 17.60 -8.96 3.43
N LEU A 81 17.07 -9.90 4.20
CA LEU A 81 16.25 -10.99 3.66
C LEU A 81 15.07 -10.45 2.84
N LEU A 82 14.31 -9.50 3.39
CA LEU A 82 13.13 -8.95 2.72
C LEU A 82 13.48 -8.20 1.43
N PRO A 83 14.43 -7.24 1.40
CA PRO A 83 14.91 -6.64 0.16
C PRO A 83 15.38 -7.65 -0.88
N LEU A 84 16.07 -8.72 -0.47
CA LEU A 84 16.62 -9.70 -1.41
C LEU A 84 15.53 -10.53 -2.09
N LEU A 85 14.45 -10.85 -1.37
CA LEU A 85 13.32 -11.58 -1.92
C LEU A 85 12.44 -10.64 -2.78
N MET A 86 12.14 -9.45 -2.28
CA MET A 86 11.15 -8.55 -2.89
C MET A 86 11.71 -7.70 -4.05
N PHE A 87 12.99 -7.34 -4.05
CA PHE A 87 13.65 -6.62 -5.15
C PHE A 87 14.46 -7.54 -6.05
N PHE A 88 14.03 -8.80 -6.17
CA PHE A 88 14.71 -9.79 -7.00
C PHE A 88 14.85 -9.30 -8.44
N GLY A 89 16.07 -9.39 -8.99
CA GLY A 89 16.41 -8.85 -10.32
C GLY A 89 17.17 -7.52 -10.29
N GLN A 90 17.10 -6.75 -9.19
CA GLN A 90 17.83 -5.48 -9.05
C GLN A 90 19.15 -5.63 -8.29
N TRP A 91 20.02 -6.48 -8.84
CA TRP A 91 21.27 -6.89 -8.22
C TRP A 91 22.23 -5.74 -7.89
N GLY A 92 22.22 -4.64 -8.66
CA GLY A 92 23.08 -3.49 -8.42
C GLY A 92 22.81 -2.78 -7.08
N VAL A 93 21.58 -2.86 -6.56
CA VAL A 93 21.17 -2.29 -5.27
C VAL A 93 21.43 -3.27 -4.13
N LEU A 94 21.25 -4.56 -4.40
CA LEU A 94 21.25 -5.62 -3.39
C LEU A 94 22.65 -6.19 -3.09
N ILE A 95 23.52 -6.32 -4.10
CA ILE A 95 24.84 -6.94 -3.94
C ILE A 95 25.73 -6.16 -2.96
N PRO A 96 25.90 -4.83 -3.07
CA PRO A 96 26.82 -4.11 -2.18
C PRO A 96 26.49 -4.25 -0.68
N PRO A 97 25.25 -4.05 -0.21
CA PRO A 97 24.94 -4.22 1.21
C PRO A 97 25.00 -5.69 1.65
N LEU A 98 24.69 -6.65 0.77
CA LEU A 98 24.85 -8.08 1.06
C LEU A 98 26.32 -8.44 1.31
N VAL A 99 27.21 -8.03 0.41
CA VAL A 99 28.66 -8.30 0.54
C VAL A 99 29.21 -7.66 1.82
N VAL A 100 28.83 -6.41 2.11
CA VAL A 100 29.25 -5.74 3.35
C VAL A 100 28.74 -6.47 4.59
N SER A 101 27.50 -6.93 4.59
CA SER A 101 26.89 -7.66 5.70
C SER A 101 27.59 -9.00 5.96
N LEU A 102 27.95 -9.74 4.90
CA LEU A 102 28.72 -10.97 5.01
C LEU A 102 30.12 -10.72 5.57
N ILE A 103 30.85 -9.75 5.01
CA ILE A 103 32.20 -9.43 5.47
C ILE A 103 32.16 -9.00 6.94
N ILE A 104 31.29 -8.08 7.32
CA ILE A 104 31.27 -7.59 8.70
C ILE A 104 30.83 -8.67 9.70
N PHE A 105 29.95 -9.58 9.30
CA PHE A 105 29.55 -10.71 10.14
C PHE A 105 30.74 -11.61 10.51
N PHE A 106 31.54 -12.03 9.52
CA PHE A 106 32.72 -12.87 9.75
C PHE A 106 33.86 -12.13 10.46
N PHE A 107 34.10 -10.87 10.11
CA PHE A 107 35.17 -10.05 10.71
C PHE A 107 34.75 -9.35 12.02
N SER A 108 33.51 -9.53 12.47
CA SER A 108 33.03 -8.97 13.73
C SER A 108 33.85 -9.47 14.92
N GLY A 109 33.99 -8.65 15.96
CA GLY A 109 34.66 -9.03 17.20
C GLY A 109 33.83 -9.96 18.10
N MET A 110 32.90 -10.71 17.53
CA MET A 110 32.07 -11.69 18.21
C MET A 110 32.85 -13.00 18.43
N GLY A 111 32.49 -13.76 19.46
CA GLY A 111 33.07 -15.08 19.68
C GLY A 111 32.74 -16.03 18.52
N GLU A 112 33.68 -16.91 18.17
CA GLU A 112 33.54 -17.82 17.02
C GLU A 112 32.29 -18.71 17.14
N THR A 113 31.98 -19.23 18.34
CA THR A 113 30.77 -20.01 18.58
C THR A 113 29.49 -19.25 18.21
N ALA A 114 29.40 -17.96 18.54
CA ALA A 114 28.21 -17.18 18.23
C ALA A 114 28.08 -16.89 16.73
N LYS A 115 29.18 -16.68 16.01
CA LYS A 115 29.16 -16.56 14.55
C LYS A 115 28.69 -17.86 13.89
N THR A 116 29.14 -19.01 14.38
CA THR A 116 28.69 -20.30 13.86
C THR A 116 27.18 -20.47 14.05
N VAL A 117 26.67 -20.24 15.27
CA VAL A 117 25.24 -20.39 15.59
C VAL A 117 24.39 -19.43 14.75
N TRP A 118 24.70 -18.13 14.76
CA TRP A 118 23.94 -17.15 13.97
C TRP A 118 24.07 -17.40 12.47
N GLY A 119 25.24 -17.81 12.00
CA GLY A 119 25.48 -18.15 10.59
C GLY A 119 24.59 -19.31 10.14
N THR A 120 24.47 -20.36 10.95
CA THR A 120 23.54 -21.48 10.65
C THR A 120 22.08 -21.06 10.66
N VAL A 121 21.68 -20.18 11.59
CA VAL A 121 20.31 -19.66 11.66
C VAL A 121 19.98 -18.80 10.44
N PHE A 122 20.88 -17.90 10.04
CA PHE A 122 20.69 -17.06 8.86
C PHE A 122 20.67 -17.88 7.57
N LEU A 123 21.55 -18.88 7.44
CA LEU A 123 21.53 -19.77 6.29
C LEU A 123 20.17 -20.49 6.19
N LEU A 124 19.67 -21.05 7.29
CA LEU A 124 18.37 -21.72 7.32
C LEU A 124 17.23 -20.74 7.01
N LEU A 125 17.25 -19.53 7.57
CA LEU A 125 16.26 -18.50 7.34
C LEU A 125 16.20 -18.09 5.87
N TYR A 126 17.36 -17.93 5.21
CA TYR A 126 17.45 -17.58 3.79
C TYR A 126 16.98 -18.73 2.90
N LEU A 127 17.34 -19.97 3.22
CA LEU A 127 16.87 -21.14 2.49
C LEU A 127 15.36 -21.32 2.61
N LEU A 128 14.81 -21.27 3.82
CA LEU A 128 13.37 -21.40 4.04
C LEU A 128 12.59 -20.20 3.48
N GLY A 129 13.10 -18.98 3.66
CA GLY A 129 12.48 -17.76 3.16
C GLY A 129 12.43 -17.72 1.63
N SER A 130 13.53 -18.06 0.97
CA SER A 130 13.55 -18.17 -0.50
C SER A 130 12.65 -19.31 -1.01
N LEU A 131 12.68 -20.48 -0.39
CA LEU A 131 11.79 -21.58 -0.74
C LEU A 131 10.32 -21.18 -0.59
N PHE A 132 9.94 -20.57 0.54
CA PHE A 132 8.57 -20.12 0.78
C PHE A 132 8.16 -19.07 -0.26
N TYR A 133 9.00 -18.06 -0.50
CA TYR A 133 8.76 -17.06 -1.51
C TYR A 133 8.54 -17.69 -2.89
N PHE A 134 9.47 -18.52 -3.37
CA PHE A 134 9.34 -19.18 -4.67
C PHE A 134 8.12 -20.10 -4.77
N LEU A 135 7.77 -20.82 -3.69
CA LEU A 135 6.57 -21.64 -3.67
C LEU A 135 5.32 -20.77 -3.78
N THR A 136 5.22 -19.68 -3.01
CA THR A 136 4.08 -18.76 -3.10
C THR A 136 3.99 -18.12 -4.48
N THR A 137 5.07 -17.55 -4.99
CA THR A 137 5.06 -16.88 -6.29
C THR A 137 4.88 -17.85 -7.45
N SER A 138 5.36 -19.10 -7.36
CA SER A 138 5.24 -20.09 -8.44
C SER A 138 3.91 -20.86 -8.41
N MET A 139 3.41 -21.23 -7.24
CA MET A 139 2.14 -21.94 -7.12
C MET A 139 0.92 -21.06 -7.40
N PHE A 140 1.01 -19.77 -7.07
CA PHE A 140 -0.04 -18.79 -7.35
C PHE A 140 0.26 -17.93 -8.58
N ALA A 141 1.39 -18.17 -9.28
CA ALA A 141 1.62 -17.53 -10.57
C ALA A 141 0.53 -17.98 -11.56
N PRO A 142 -0.22 -17.04 -12.15
CA PRO A 142 -1.14 -17.38 -13.22
C PRO A 142 -0.34 -18.00 -14.38
N SER A 143 -0.88 -19.05 -14.99
CA SER A 143 -0.26 -19.74 -16.14
C SER A 143 -0.24 -18.90 -17.43
N THR A 144 -0.69 -17.66 -17.34
CA THR A 144 -0.86 -16.77 -18.48
C THR A 144 0.31 -15.82 -18.60
N VAL A 145 0.91 -15.76 -19.80
CA VAL A 145 1.92 -14.76 -20.11
C VAL A 145 1.21 -13.43 -20.34
N THR A 146 1.48 -12.47 -19.46
CA THR A 146 0.99 -11.11 -19.59
C THR A 146 2.11 -10.25 -20.16
N THR A 147 1.89 -9.67 -21.33
CA THR A 147 2.83 -8.78 -22.01
C THR A 147 2.28 -7.37 -21.99
N THR A 148 3.05 -6.41 -21.48
CA THR A 148 2.68 -5.00 -21.58
C THR A 148 2.92 -4.50 -23.00
N VAL A 149 1.87 -4.04 -23.65
CA VAL A 149 1.87 -3.55 -25.04
C VAL A 149 2.12 -2.04 -25.10
N GLN A 150 1.54 -1.31 -24.15
CA GLN A 150 1.65 0.14 -24.08
C GLN A 150 1.69 0.58 -22.62
N GLU A 151 2.57 1.50 -22.29
CA GLU A 151 2.65 2.18 -21.00
C GLU A 151 2.65 3.69 -21.23
N GLY A 152 2.09 4.43 -20.27
CA GLY A 152 2.10 5.87 -20.33
C GLY A 152 1.65 6.52 -19.04
N VAL A 153 1.69 7.84 -19.02
CA VAL A 153 1.32 8.67 -17.87
C VAL A 153 0.24 9.65 -18.32
N SER A 154 -0.71 9.90 -17.43
CA SER A 154 -1.72 10.95 -17.59
C SER A 154 -1.08 12.33 -17.79
N PRO A 155 -1.79 13.28 -18.44
CA PRO A 155 -1.31 14.64 -18.69
C PRO A 155 -0.84 15.38 -17.44
N THR A 156 -1.51 15.18 -16.29
CA THR A 156 -1.13 15.82 -15.02
C THR A 156 0.02 15.09 -14.30
N GLY A 157 0.31 13.85 -14.69
CA GLY A 157 1.26 13.00 -13.97
C GLY A 157 0.67 12.24 -12.78
N ALA A 158 -0.62 12.42 -12.45
CA ALA A 158 -1.24 11.82 -11.27
C ALA A 158 -1.48 10.31 -11.39
N TYR A 159 -1.66 9.82 -12.62
CA TYR A 159 -1.92 8.41 -12.93
C TYR A 159 -0.95 7.86 -13.97
N ARG A 160 -0.57 6.59 -13.82
CA ARG A 160 0.12 5.78 -14.84
C ARG A 160 -0.80 4.66 -15.31
N TYR A 161 -0.71 4.32 -16.59
CA TYR A 161 -1.49 3.23 -17.17
C TYR A 161 -0.58 2.23 -17.88
N ALA A 162 -0.99 0.97 -17.82
CA ALA A 162 -0.38 -0.13 -18.56
C ALA A 162 -1.47 -0.91 -19.29
N VAL A 163 -1.33 -1.05 -20.60
CA VAL A 163 -2.15 -1.94 -21.42
C VAL A 163 -1.44 -3.28 -21.50
N THR A 164 -2.01 -4.27 -20.85
CA THR A 164 -1.44 -5.61 -20.77
C THR A 164 -2.27 -6.58 -21.58
N GLU A 165 -1.64 -7.31 -22.48
CA GLU A 165 -2.24 -8.44 -23.19
C GLU A 165 -1.88 -9.73 -22.48
N THR A 166 -2.89 -10.50 -22.12
CA THR A 166 -2.73 -11.80 -21.50
C THR A 166 -3.11 -12.87 -22.50
N VAL A 167 -2.17 -13.74 -22.89
CA VAL A 167 -2.46 -14.88 -23.76
C VAL A 167 -2.84 -16.07 -22.89
N ASP A 168 -4.11 -16.49 -22.97
CA ASP A 168 -4.65 -17.66 -22.28
C ASP A 168 -5.16 -18.71 -23.29
N SER A 169 -5.56 -19.89 -22.80
CA SER A 169 -6.15 -20.96 -23.61
C SER A 169 -7.51 -20.61 -24.23
N SER A 170 -8.05 -19.42 -23.94
CA SER A 170 -9.39 -18.95 -24.31
C SER A 170 -9.34 -17.72 -25.24
N ASN A 171 -8.34 -17.66 -26.13
CA ASN A 171 -8.09 -16.58 -27.10
C ASN A 171 -7.57 -15.26 -26.51
N GLY A 172 -7.10 -15.26 -25.26
CA GLY A 172 -6.46 -14.12 -24.63
C GLY A 172 -7.38 -12.96 -24.28
N CYS A 173 -6.83 -11.97 -23.60
CA CYS A 173 -7.54 -10.82 -23.06
C CYS A 173 -6.66 -9.57 -23.12
N THR A 174 -7.27 -8.44 -23.47
CA THR A 174 -6.63 -7.12 -23.37
C THR A 174 -7.15 -6.45 -22.11
N LYS A 175 -6.23 -6.07 -21.21
CA LYS A 175 -6.53 -5.36 -19.97
C LYS A 175 -5.89 -3.99 -19.96
N VAL A 176 -6.59 -3.01 -19.40
CA VAL A 176 -6.05 -1.69 -19.10
C VAL A 176 -6.01 -1.55 -17.59
N VAL A 177 -4.79 -1.50 -17.06
CA VAL A 177 -4.51 -1.33 -15.64
C VAL A 177 -4.13 0.11 -15.38
N LEU A 178 -4.68 0.69 -14.31
CA LEU A 178 -4.39 2.04 -13.88
C LEU A 178 -3.86 2.05 -12.45
N GLU A 179 -2.84 2.86 -12.21
CA GLU A 179 -2.21 3.04 -10.91
C GLU A 179 -2.03 4.54 -10.63
N SER A 180 -2.22 4.94 -9.37
CA SER A 180 -1.91 6.31 -8.95
C SER A 180 -0.41 6.48 -8.75
N SER A 181 0.12 7.61 -9.21
CA SER A 181 1.52 8.00 -9.04
C SER A 181 1.71 9.01 -7.90
N GLU A 182 0.64 9.45 -7.24
CA GLU A 182 0.72 10.47 -6.18
C GLU A 182 1.42 9.97 -4.92
N LEU A 183 1.31 8.67 -4.63
CA LEU A 183 1.90 8.03 -3.46
C LEU A 183 3.30 7.46 -3.71
N ASP A 184 3.77 7.54 -4.96
CA ASP A 184 5.11 7.12 -5.32
C ASP A 184 6.17 8.05 -4.72
N LYS A 185 7.33 7.48 -4.40
CA LYS A 185 8.48 8.27 -3.95
C LYS A 185 9.48 8.36 -5.08
N ASP A 186 9.53 9.53 -5.71
CA ASP A 186 10.47 9.80 -6.78
C ASP A 186 11.78 10.39 -6.24
N TYR A 187 12.90 9.69 -6.48
CA TYR A 187 14.25 10.18 -6.25
C TYR A 187 15.00 10.27 -7.59
N ASP A 188 16.03 11.11 -7.63
CA ASP A 188 16.84 11.36 -8.83
C ASP A 188 17.34 10.06 -9.51
N MET A 189 17.74 9.06 -8.72
CA MET A 189 18.34 7.82 -9.21
C MET A 189 17.38 6.63 -9.26
N ALA A 190 16.26 6.68 -8.54
CA ALA A 190 15.33 5.57 -8.38
C ALA A 190 13.93 6.07 -8.02
N ARG A 191 12.91 5.40 -8.56
CA ARG A 191 11.51 5.61 -8.19
C ARG A 191 11.03 4.41 -7.38
N PHE A 192 10.33 4.67 -6.29
CA PHE A 192 9.63 3.65 -5.52
C PHE A 192 8.14 3.77 -5.82
N GLU A 193 7.62 2.80 -6.56
CA GLU A 193 6.22 2.74 -7.00
C GLU A 193 5.41 1.96 -5.98
N VAL A 194 4.24 2.47 -5.56
CA VAL A 194 3.46 1.78 -4.51
C VAL A 194 2.89 0.46 -5.01
N LYS A 195 3.12 -0.63 -4.26
CA LYS A 195 2.55 -1.95 -4.53
C LYS A 195 1.06 -1.98 -4.22
N GLY A 196 0.28 -2.78 -4.95
CA GLY A 196 -1.06 -3.15 -4.49
C GLY A 196 -2.16 -2.10 -4.67
N LEU A 197 -1.89 -1.04 -5.44
CA LEU A 197 -2.87 0.00 -5.80
C LEU A 197 -3.29 -0.08 -7.26
N SER A 198 -2.96 -1.16 -7.96
CA SER A 198 -3.35 -1.38 -9.34
C SER A 198 -4.83 -1.72 -9.46
N ARG A 199 -5.50 -1.11 -10.44
CA ARG A 199 -6.93 -1.31 -10.70
C ARG A 199 -7.16 -1.63 -12.17
N ASP A 200 -7.86 -2.73 -12.42
CA ASP A 200 -8.32 -3.11 -13.75
C ASP A 200 -9.49 -2.20 -14.16
N VAL A 201 -9.24 -1.22 -15.04
CA VAL A 201 -10.27 -0.28 -15.51
C VAL A 201 -11.11 -0.90 -16.63
N LYS A 202 -10.46 -1.66 -17.51
CA LYS A 202 -11.13 -2.30 -18.63
C LYS A 202 -10.52 -3.67 -18.91
N THR A 203 -11.39 -4.65 -19.07
CA THR A 203 -11.04 -6.01 -19.51
C THR A 203 -11.86 -6.33 -20.75
N GLU A 204 -11.21 -6.63 -21.87
CA GLU A 204 -11.86 -7.05 -23.12
C GLU A 204 -11.41 -8.44 -23.54
N ARG A 205 -12.39 -9.22 -23.99
CA ARG A 205 -12.20 -10.56 -24.58
C ARG A 205 -13.01 -10.63 -25.88
N PRO A 206 -12.46 -11.16 -26.99
CA PRO A 206 -11.10 -11.68 -27.19
C PRO A 206 -10.05 -10.57 -27.32
N LEU A 207 -8.78 -10.94 -27.53
CA LEU A 207 -7.65 -10.01 -27.65
C LEU A 207 -7.86 -8.97 -28.77
N ASN A 208 -7.77 -7.69 -28.41
CA ASN A 208 -7.88 -6.57 -29.34
C ASN A 208 -6.49 -5.97 -29.60
N LYS A 209 -6.02 -6.05 -30.85
CA LYS A 209 -4.68 -5.57 -31.25
C LYS A 209 -4.62 -4.07 -31.52
N ASN A 210 -5.76 -3.42 -31.72
CA ASN A 210 -5.84 -1.99 -32.01
C ASN A 210 -6.40 -1.28 -30.78
N VAL A 211 -5.53 -1.05 -29.80
CA VAL A 211 -5.85 -0.27 -28.60
C VAL A 211 -5.37 1.16 -28.81
N THR A 212 -6.30 2.11 -28.73
CA THR A 212 -5.99 3.54 -28.68
C THR A 212 -6.39 4.06 -27.30
N ILE A 213 -5.39 4.51 -26.54
CA ILE A 213 -5.58 5.20 -25.27
C ILE A 213 -5.40 6.69 -25.50
N GLU A 214 -6.42 7.47 -25.14
CA GLU A 214 -6.38 8.92 -25.16
C GLU A 214 -6.68 9.46 -23.77
N TRP A 215 -6.00 10.54 -23.42
CA TRP A 215 -6.21 11.25 -22.17
C TRP A 215 -6.71 12.66 -22.47
N THR A 216 -7.76 13.06 -21.76
CA THR A 216 -8.31 14.41 -21.84
C THR A 216 -8.44 14.98 -20.43
N ILE A 217 -8.29 16.30 -20.33
CA ILE A 217 -8.57 17.03 -19.10
C ILE A 217 -10.00 17.56 -19.20
N GLU A 218 -10.88 17.08 -18.32
CA GLU A 218 -12.30 17.41 -18.33
C GLU A 218 -12.74 18.08 -17.04
N ASN A 219 -13.77 18.93 -17.14
CA ASN A 219 -14.38 19.58 -15.99
C ASN A 219 -15.35 18.62 -15.30
N ARG A 220 -15.38 18.62 -13.97
CA ARG A 220 -16.32 17.83 -13.17
C ARG A 220 -17.80 18.07 -13.53
N GLN A 221 -18.16 19.29 -13.97
CA GLN A 221 -19.53 19.61 -14.37
C GLN A 221 -19.91 18.88 -15.67
N ASP A 222 -19.02 18.89 -16.66
CA ASP A 222 -19.22 18.21 -17.93
C ASP A 222 -19.29 16.69 -17.72
N ILE A 223 -18.44 16.15 -16.85
CA ILE A 223 -18.45 14.73 -16.49
C ILE A 223 -19.77 14.34 -15.82
N THR A 224 -20.25 15.15 -14.87
CA THR A 224 -21.52 14.88 -14.17
C THR A 224 -22.68 14.89 -15.16
N ALA A 225 -22.70 15.85 -16.09
CA ALA A 225 -23.70 15.90 -17.16
C ALA A 225 -23.62 14.67 -18.09
N GLN A 226 -22.42 14.23 -18.46
CA GLN A 226 -22.24 13.00 -19.25
C GLN A 226 -22.74 11.76 -18.52
N ILE A 227 -22.47 11.63 -17.22
CA ILE A 227 -22.89 10.46 -16.42
C ILE A 227 -24.42 10.43 -16.29
N LEU A 228 -25.03 11.56 -15.91
CA LEU A 228 -26.48 11.68 -15.79
C LEU A 228 -27.21 11.50 -17.13
N GLY A 229 -26.58 11.91 -18.23
CA GLY A 229 -27.08 11.66 -19.58
C GLY A 229 -27.08 10.17 -19.99
N ILE A 230 -26.25 9.34 -19.35
CA ILE A 230 -26.24 7.88 -19.57
C ILE A 230 -27.25 7.20 -18.62
N SER A 231 -27.27 7.60 -17.35
CA SER A 231 -28.19 7.08 -16.34
C SER A 231 -28.42 8.09 -15.22
N GLU A 232 -29.69 8.37 -14.91
CA GLU A 232 -30.08 9.26 -13.80
C GLU A 232 -29.99 8.57 -12.42
N ASP A 233 -29.93 7.23 -12.40
CA ASP A 233 -29.95 6.41 -11.18
C ASP A 233 -28.55 5.96 -10.73
N VAL A 234 -27.50 6.73 -11.05
CA VAL A 234 -26.14 6.42 -10.61
C VAL A 234 -26.02 6.67 -9.11
N GLU A 235 -25.94 5.59 -8.34
CA GLU A 235 -25.70 5.61 -6.90
C GLU A 235 -24.21 5.58 -6.58
N ILE A 236 -23.78 6.46 -5.67
CA ILE A 236 -22.41 6.51 -5.15
C ILE A 236 -22.46 6.21 -3.66
N THR A 237 -21.52 5.38 -3.20
CA THR A 237 -21.37 5.08 -1.77
C THR A 237 -20.32 6.01 -1.17
N LEU A 238 -20.74 6.93 -0.31
CA LEU A 238 -19.83 7.81 0.40
C LEU A 238 -19.38 7.19 1.73
N VAL A 239 -18.15 7.47 2.12
CA VAL A 239 -17.58 7.10 3.42
C VAL A 239 -18.14 8.00 4.52
N ASP A 240 -18.17 7.52 5.75
CA ASP A 240 -18.75 8.28 6.88
C ASP A 240 -18.12 9.68 7.04
N SER A 241 -16.79 9.80 6.83
CA SER A 241 -16.11 11.10 6.85
C SER A 241 -16.60 12.07 5.78
N GLN A 242 -16.99 11.57 4.61
CA GLN A 242 -17.53 12.38 3.52
C GLN A 242 -18.97 12.81 3.82
N MET A 243 -19.77 11.93 4.45
CA MET A 243 -21.13 12.26 4.89
C MET A 243 -21.12 13.37 5.96
N ASP A 244 -20.19 13.30 6.90
CA ASP A 244 -20.01 14.33 7.93
C ASP A 244 -19.57 15.68 7.34
N MET A 245 -18.64 15.68 6.37
CA MET A 245 -18.24 16.90 5.65
C MET A 245 -19.41 17.57 4.93
N LEU A 246 -20.35 16.78 4.39
CA LEU A 246 -21.55 17.27 3.72
C LEU A 246 -22.71 17.57 4.68
N ASN A 247 -22.52 17.35 5.99
CA ASN A 247 -23.56 17.48 7.00
C ASN A 247 -24.81 16.64 6.68
N LYS A 248 -24.60 15.43 6.14
CA LYS A 248 -25.65 14.49 5.73
C LYS A 248 -25.81 13.37 6.76
N LYS A 249 -27.03 12.87 6.89
CA LYS A 249 -27.35 11.73 7.77
C LYS A 249 -26.82 10.44 7.15
N ALA A 250 -26.02 9.70 7.91
CA ALA A 250 -25.34 8.49 7.43
C ALA A 250 -26.12 7.21 7.76
N TYR A 251 -26.95 7.23 8.82
CA TYR A 251 -27.61 6.05 9.35
C TYR A 251 -29.10 6.29 9.55
N ARG A 252 -29.91 5.27 9.26
CA ARG A 252 -31.31 5.18 9.67
C ARG A 252 -31.46 4.04 10.66
N VAL A 253 -31.83 4.36 11.89
CA VAL A 253 -32.05 3.38 12.96
C VAL A 253 -33.54 3.23 13.18
N THR A 254 -34.05 2.01 13.08
CA THR A 254 -35.41 1.66 13.46
C THR A 254 -35.36 0.87 14.76
N TYR A 255 -35.99 1.39 15.81
CA TYR A 255 -36.03 0.79 17.14
C TYR A 255 -37.17 -0.24 17.25
N SER A 256 -37.17 -0.99 18.35
CA SER A 256 -38.17 -2.03 18.63
C SER A 256 -39.60 -1.52 18.75
N ASP A 257 -39.78 -0.25 19.10
CA ASP A 257 -41.07 0.43 19.17
C ASP A 257 -41.58 0.94 17.80
N GLY A 258 -40.82 0.68 16.74
CA GLY A 258 -41.13 1.10 15.37
C GLY A 258 -40.75 2.55 15.07
N ARG A 259 -40.12 3.28 16.00
CA ARG A 259 -39.59 4.62 15.72
C ARG A 259 -38.38 4.50 14.80
N THR A 260 -38.31 5.41 13.83
CA THR A 260 -37.20 5.50 12.90
C THR A 260 -36.53 6.87 13.04
N GLU A 261 -35.23 6.88 13.27
CA GLU A 261 -34.42 8.08 13.37
C GLU A 261 -33.31 8.04 12.32
N GLU A 262 -33.12 9.15 11.62
CA GLU A 262 -32.00 9.32 10.71
C GLU A 262 -30.97 10.25 11.33
N LEU A 263 -29.75 9.75 11.45
CA LEU A 263 -28.71 10.26 12.33
C LEU A 263 -27.42 10.54 11.57
N MET A 264 -26.68 11.54 12.03
CA MET A 264 -25.30 11.76 11.61
C MET A 264 -24.38 10.71 12.25
N GLN A 265 -23.15 10.60 11.75
CA GLN A 265 -22.20 9.61 12.28
C GLN A 265 -21.95 9.84 13.79
N ALA A 266 -21.69 11.09 14.19
CA ALA A 266 -21.42 11.44 15.58
C ALA A 266 -22.57 11.05 16.52
N ASP A 267 -23.81 11.31 16.11
CA ASP A 267 -24.99 10.95 16.89
C ASP A 267 -25.18 9.43 16.98
N TYR A 268 -24.92 8.71 15.88
CA TYR A 268 -25.00 7.25 15.87
C TYR A 268 -24.04 6.60 16.88
N HIS A 269 -22.78 7.05 16.93
CA HIS A 269 -21.78 6.54 17.87
C HIS A 269 -22.05 6.95 19.33
N ALA A 270 -22.86 8.00 19.54
CA ALA A 270 -23.27 8.44 20.87
C ALA A 270 -24.48 7.68 21.43
N ILE A 271 -25.20 6.90 20.61
CA ILE A 271 -26.38 6.17 21.06
C ILE A 271 -26.00 5.03 21.99
N VAL A 272 -26.50 5.12 23.22
CA VAL A 272 -26.39 4.10 24.26
C VAL A 272 -27.76 3.51 24.49
N ILE A 273 -27.86 2.18 24.41
CA ILE A 273 -29.11 1.46 24.62
C ILE A 273 -29.12 0.85 26.01
N PRO A 274 -30.03 1.30 26.91
CA PRO A 274 -30.18 0.68 28.22
C PRO A 274 -30.79 -0.72 28.07
N LEU A 275 -30.20 -1.70 28.75
CA LEU A 275 -30.64 -3.09 28.72
C LEU A 275 -31.53 -3.41 29.91
N SER A 276 -32.74 -3.89 29.64
CA SER A 276 -33.62 -4.45 30.67
C SER A 276 -33.11 -5.81 31.15
N ASN A 277 -33.63 -6.32 32.27
CA ASN A 277 -33.26 -7.64 32.78
C ASN A 277 -33.55 -8.77 31.77
N ALA A 278 -34.64 -8.64 31.00
CA ALA A 278 -34.99 -9.60 29.94
C ALA A 278 -33.99 -9.54 28.78
N ASP A 279 -33.52 -8.34 28.42
CA ASP A 279 -32.54 -8.15 27.35
C ASP A 279 -31.16 -8.72 27.71
N ARG A 280 -30.76 -8.57 28.98
CA ARG A 280 -29.51 -9.13 29.52
C ARG A 280 -29.49 -10.66 29.48
N GLU A 281 -30.59 -11.29 29.86
CA GLU A 281 -30.76 -12.75 29.76
C GLU A 281 -30.74 -13.21 28.29
N LEU A 282 -31.42 -12.47 27.42
CA LEU A 282 -31.52 -12.79 25.99
C LEU A 282 -30.19 -12.61 25.24
N LEU A 283 -29.33 -11.70 25.69
CA LEU A 283 -28.01 -11.43 25.12
C LEU A 283 -26.88 -12.20 25.83
N GLY A 284 -27.12 -12.73 27.03
CA GLY A 284 -26.11 -13.41 27.85
C GLY A 284 -25.01 -12.46 28.33
N THR A 285 -25.37 -11.25 28.76
CA THR A 285 -24.42 -10.19 29.18
C THR A 285 -24.83 -9.58 30.51
N ASP A 286 -23.85 -9.23 31.33
CA ASP A 286 -24.05 -8.54 32.60
C ASP A 286 -24.09 -7.00 32.45
N LEU A 287 -23.87 -6.48 31.23
CA LEU A 287 -23.85 -5.05 30.96
C LEU A 287 -25.25 -4.43 31.14
N THR A 288 -25.29 -3.24 31.74
CA THR A 288 -26.52 -2.48 31.96
C THR A 288 -26.91 -1.61 30.77
N GLU A 289 -25.93 -1.25 29.95
CA GLU A 289 -26.08 -0.44 28.75
C GLU A 289 -24.99 -0.82 27.75
N ILE A 290 -25.28 -0.72 26.46
CA ILE A 290 -24.31 -0.99 25.39
C ILE A 290 -24.47 0.08 24.32
N LYS A 291 -23.35 0.57 23.77
CA LYS A 291 -23.37 1.46 22.61
C LYS A 291 -23.85 0.72 21.36
N LEU A 292 -24.63 1.41 20.54
CA LEU A 292 -25.22 0.80 19.35
C LEU A 292 -24.17 0.40 18.30
N ASP A 293 -23.03 1.07 18.23
CA ASP A 293 -21.94 0.74 17.31
C ASP A 293 -21.19 -0.54 17.70
N GLU A 294 -20.95 -0.73 19.01
CA GLU A 294 -20.28 -1.91 19.59
C GLU A 294 -21.19 -3.16 19.63
N MET A 295 -22.50 -2.99 19.43
CA MET A 295 -23.45 -4.11 19.37
C MET A 295 -23.30 -4.96 18.10
N SER A 296 -23.16 -6.27 18.29
CA SER A 296 -23.20 -7.25 17.20
C SER A 296 -24.54 -7.26 16.44
N THR A 297 -24.52 -7.63 15.16
CA THR A 297 -25.72 -7.75 14.30
C THR A 297 -26.78 -8.69 14.90
N ARG A 298 -26.34 -9.75 15.61
CA ARG A 298 -27.24 -10.69 16.28
C ARG A 298 -27.95 -10.05 17.47
N ALA A 299 -27.23 -9.21 18.23
CA ALA A 299 -27.80 -8.48 19.35
C ALA A 299 -28.84 -7.45 18.88
N LYS A 300 -28.51 -6.68 17.83
CA LYS A 300 -29.42 -5.72 17.18
C LYS A 300 -30.74 -6.38 16.77
N LYS A 301 -30.65 -7.51 16.05
CA LYS A 301 -31.83 -8.28 15.61
C LYS A 301 -32.68 -8.81 16.77
N LYS A 302 -32.03 -9.29 17.83
CA LYS A 302 -32.69 -9.81 19.05
C LYS A 302 -33.46 -8.73 19.80
N LEU A 303 -32.93 -7.51 19.82
CA LEU A 303 -33.57 -6.34 20.41
C LEU A 303 -34.54 -5.63 19.45
N GLY A 304 -34.81 -6.18 18.26
CA GLY A 304 -35.71 -5.57 17.29
C GLY A 304 -35.18 -4.28 16.65
N ILE A 305 -33.87 -4.02 16.74
CA ILE A 305 -33.24 -2.82 16.19
C ILE A 305 -32.71 -3.13 14.78
N GLN A 306 -33.09 -2.32 13.81
CA GLN A 306 -32.58 -2.36 12.44
C GLN A 306 -31.77 -1.10 12.16
N VAL A 307 -30.59 -1.27 11.57
CA VAL A 307 -29.72 -0.15 11.17
C VAL A 307 -29.51 -0.25 9.67
N GLU A 308 -29.99 0.74 8.94
CA GLU A 308 -29.80 0.91 7.50
C GLU A 308 -28.75 1.99 7.25
N SER A 309 -27.85 1.74 6.30
CA SER A 309 -26.80 2.68 5.91
C SER A 309 -27.31 3.55 4.76
N LEU A 310 -27.47 4.85 5.01
CA LEU A 310 -27.87 5.86 4.02
C LEU A 310 -26.70 6.41 3.20
N ARG A 311 -25.52 5.77 3.29
CA ARG A 311 -24.30 6.14 2.56
C ARG A 311 -24.41 6.09 1.04
N LYS A 312 -25.42 5.40 0.51
CA LYS A 312 -25.71 5.37 -0.92
C LYS A 312 -26.58 6.54 -1.27
N MET A 313 -26.05 7.46 -2.07
CA MET A 313 -26.79 8.62 -2.56
C MET A 313 -26.71 8.67 -4.08
N LYS A 314 -27.74 9.22 -4.71
CA LYS A 314 -27.70 9.45 -6.15
C LYS A 314 -26.76 10.58 -6.46
N LEU A 315 -26.00 10.44 -7.55
CA LEU A 315 -25.12 11.51 -8.04
C LEU A 315 -25.91 12.78 -8.36
N ALA A 316 -27.14 12.65 -8.85
CA ALA A 316 -28.01 13.79 -9.14
C ALA A 316 -28.29 14.69 -7.91
N ASP A 317 -28.19 14.14 -6.69
CA ASP A 317 -28.46 14.87 -5.45
C ASP A 317 -27.23 15.64 -4.93
N LEU A 318 -26.05 15.45 -5.54
CA LEU A 318 -24.81 16.13 -5.15
C LEU A 318 -24.60 17.39 -6.00
N THR A 319 -24.46 18.53 -5.33
CA THR A 319 -24.16 19.79 -6.01
C THR A 319 -22.66 19.94 -6.31
N ASP A 320 -22.32 20.80 -7.26
CA ASP A 320 -20.93 21.12 -7.60
C ASP A 320 -20.12 21.63 -6.38
N SER A 321 -20.78 22.37 -5.47
CA SER A 321 -20.19 22.79 -4.19
C SER A 321 -19.96 21.64 -3.21
N ASP A 322 -20.85 20.64 -3.19
CA ASP A 322 -20.66 19.45 -2.36
C ASP A 322 -19.44 18.67 -2.84
N LEU A 323 -19.30 18.49 -4.16
CA LEU A 323 -18.15 17.85 -4.79
C LEU A 323 -16.83 18.60 -4.49
N ALA A 324 -16.85 19.93 -4.50
CA ALA A 324 -15.71 20.74 -4.10
C ALA A 324 -15.33 20.51 -2.63
N THR A 325 -16.34 20.43 -1.76
CA THR A 325 -16.14 20.18 -0.32
C THR A 325 -15.53 18.81 -0.05
N LEU A 326 -15.85 17.82 -0.89
CA LEU A 326 -15.23 16.49 -0.86
C LEU A 326 -13.79 16.44 -1.40
N GLY A 327 -13.23 17.57 -1.81
CA GLY A 327 -11.84 17.68 -2.27
C GLY A 327 -11.63 17.32 -3.74
N ILE A 328 -12.70 17.29 -4.54
CA ILE A 328 -12.60 16.98 -5.97
C ILE A 328 -12.16 18.25 -6.73
N PRO A 329 -11.05 18.19 -7.50
CA PRO A 329 -10.61 19.33 -8.29
C PRO A 329 -11.62 19.65 -9.41
N GLU A 330 -11.66 20.91 -9.85
CA GLU A 330 -12.58 21.35 -10.91
C GLU A 330 -12.29 20.66 -12.26
N LYS A 331 -11.01 20.38 -12.53
CA LYS A 331 -10.52 19.70 -13.72
C LYS A 331 -9.63 18.54 -13.32
N GLY A 332 -9.67 17.47 -14.11
CA GLY A 332 -8.79 16.32 -13.91
C GLY A 332 -8.81 15.37 -15.09
N ASP A 333 -8.05 14.29 -14.97
CA ASP A 333 -7.79 13.37 -16.07
C ASP A 333 -8.93 12.35 -16.27
N CYS A 334 -9.35 12.22 -17.53
CA CYS A 334 -10.25 11.17 -17.99
C CYS A 334 -9.52 10.30 -19.03
N MET A 335 -9.65 8.98 -18.89
CA MET A 335 -9.05 8.03 -19.83
C MET A 335 -10.11 7.49 -20.78
N TYR A 336 -9.79 7.53 -22.07
CA TYR A 336 -10.58 6.99 -23.15
C TYR A 336 -9.90 5.78 -23.75
N TYR A 337 -10.63 4.68 -23.84
CA TYR A 337 -10.23 3.46 -24.53
C TYR A 337 -11.08 3.34 -25.79
N ASN A 338 -10.45 3.41 -26.97
CA ASN A 338 -11.12 3.34 -28.27
C ASN A 338 -12.32 4.32 -28.39
N GLY A 339 -12.14 5.56 -27.90
CA GLY A 339 -13.16 6.62 -27.93
C GLY A 339 -14.25 6.50 -26.85
N LYS A 340 -14.19 5.51 -25.95
CA LYS A 340 -15.12 5.39 -24.81
C LYS A 340 -14.40 5.74 -23.51
N CYS A 341 -15.01 6.61 -22.71
CA CYS A 341 -14.49 6.94 -21.38
C CYS A 341 -14.57 5.71 -20.47
N VAL A 342 -13.42 5.23 -20.01
CA VAL A 342 -13.29 4.07 -19.13
C VAL A 342 -12.83 4.45 -17.73
N PHE A 343 -12.15 5.58 -17.55
CA PHE A 343 -11.75 6.09 -16.24
C PHE A 343 -12.07 7.58 -16.11
N ARG A 344 -12.49 7.99 -14.93
CA ARG A 344 -12.80 9.38 -14.55
C ARG A 344 -12.17 9.67 -13.19
N TYR A 345 -11.28 10.66 -13.10
CA TYR A 345 -10.63 11.04 -11.84
C TYR A 345 -11.65 11.33 -10.72
N TYR A 346 -12.76 11.97 -11.05
CA TYR A 346 -13.77 12.41 -10.10
C TYR A 346 -14.42 11.21 -9.37
N VAL A 347 -14.70 10.12 -10.08
CA VAL A 347 -15.23 8.87 -9.48
C VAL A 347 -14.14 8.19 -8.64
N ALA A 348 -12.90 8.22 -9.12
CA ALA A 348 -11.76 7.62 -8.43
C ALA A 348 -11.54 8.24 -7.04
N ILE A 349 -11.69 9.55 -6.92
CA ILE A 349 -11.55 10.29 -5.66
C ILE A 349 -12.75 9.99 -4.73
N LEU A 350 -13.98 10.00 -5.26
CA LEU A 350 -15.18 9.77 -4.45
C LEU A 350 -15.20 8.39 -3.80
N GLU A 351 -14.95 7.36 -4.59
CA GLU A 351 -14.95 5.96 -4.13
C GLU A 351 -13.60 5.55 -3.54
N LYS A 352 -12.64 6.48 -3.42
CA LYS A 352 -11.31 6.23 -2.84
C LYS A 352 -10.59 5.04 -3.49
N TYR A 353 -10.60 4.98 -4.82
CA TYR A 353 -10.06 3.87 -5.61
C TYR A 353 -8.59 3.53 -5.27
N PHE A 354 -7.80 4.56 -4.94
CA PHE A 354 -6.36 4.49 -4.70
C PHE A 354 -5.95 4.84 -3.26
N ASP A 355 -6.88 4.78 -2.29
CA ASP A 355 -6.54 5.00 -0.88
C ASP A 355 -5.71 3.83 -0.32
N ILE A 356 -4.74 4.14 0.54
CA ILE A 356 -3.83 3.16 1.17
C ILE A 356 -4.63 2.15 2.01
N SER A 357 -5.78 2.55 2.55
CA SER A 357 -6.67 1.61 3.27
C SER A 357 -7.17 0.46 2.39
N ASN A 358 -7.23 0.68 1.07
CA ASN A 358 -7.68 -0.27 0.08
C ASN A 358 -6.51 -0.95 -0.66
N GLN A 359 -5.29 -0.77 -0.16
CA GLN A 359 -4.08 -1.37 -0.70
C GLN A 359 -4.12 -2.88 -0.48
N ASP A 360 -4.09 -3.63 -1.58
CA ASP A 360 -3.92 -5.07 -1.51
C ASP A 360 -2.42 -5.38 -1.62
N LEU A 361 -1.79 -5.66 -0.48
CA LEU A 361 -0.33 -5.89 -0.44
C LEU A 361 0.10 -7.14 -1.23
N GLY A 362 -0.84 -7.90 -1.83
CA GLY A 362 -0.52 -9.07 -2.65
C GLY A 362 0.32 -10.09 -1.89
N LEU A 363 0.20 -10.09 -0.56
CA LEU A 363 0.91 -11.04 0.31
C LEU A 363 0.31 -12.45 0.20
N ILE A 364 -0.77 -12.62 -0.58
CA ILE A 364 -1.39 -13.88 -1.03
C ILE A 364 -2.02 -13.64 -2.41
#